data_AF-A0A0C3CIT5-F1
#
_entry.id   AF-A0A0C3CIT5-F1
#
_cell.length_a   1.000
_cell.length_b   1.000
_cell.length_c   1.000
_cell.angle_alpha   90.00
_cell.angle_beta   90.00
_cell.angle_gamma   90.00
#
_symmetry.space_group_name_H-M   'P 1'
#
loop_
_entity.id
_entity.type
_entity.pdbx_description
1 polymer ?
#
loop_
_entity_poly.entity_id
_entity_poly.type
_entity_poly.pdbx_seq_one_letter_code
_entity_poly.pdbx_strand_id
1 'polypeptide(L)'
;MDLRHGILPASYSNAAHYWLAYSNAKIHDLCNSEFGLRAKKYHYSQAWFIRSLIPSLFDPSLDIHGFPLNPGDFHSQNIMITDIDTHPRITAIIDWEFSGADFVTSFAQYPFFIVDHPFWGKDHPLRERNIRDQATFNELILEAERIRTPVGGPQLSRLISNSYGIYLFQQVMVTDQVMSDTVYPLLFAHVFGDYDNFIGEYCGALMDQGILKKDEERFDKERNAWLEAREVLGEDEVSAHLNIGEFKDLVSKHLDKFNVEGSVCKWLASVN
;
A
#
# COMPACT_ATOMS: atom_id res chain seq x y z
N MET A 1 -4.44 3.33 12.91
CA MET A 1 -4.08 2.37 11.84
C MET A 1 -4.88 1.11 12.12
N ASP A 2 -5.78 0.71 11.21
CA ASP A 2 -6.56 -0.52 11.39
C ASP A 2 -5.62 -1.73 11.23
N LEU A 3 -5.50 -2.56 12.27
CA LEU A 3 -4.53 -3.66 12.30
C LEU A 3 -5.06 -4.83 11.48
N ARG A 4 -4.87 -4.78 10.15
CA ARG A 4 -5.18 -5.91 9.28
C ARG A 4 -4.44 -7.16 9.78
N HIS A 5 -5.22 -8.18 10.16
CA HIS A 5 -4.72 -9.47 10.67
C HIS A 5 -3.85 -9.40 11.93
N GLY A 6 -3.95 -8.33 12.73
CA GLY A 6 -3.09 -8.17 13.93
C GLY A 6 -1.60 -8.03 13.60
N ILE A 7 -1.25 -7.65 12.37
CA ILE A 7 0.13 -7.44 11.93
C ILE A 7 0.62 -6.13 12.55
N LEU A 8 1.44 -6.26 13.59
CA LEU A 8 2.02 -5.14 14.32
C LEU A 8 3.46 -4.88 13.86
N PRO A 9 3.84 -3.64 13.51
CA PRO A 9 5.23 -3.29 13.14
C PRO A 9 6.26 -3.80 14.16
N ALA A 10 5.94 -3.66 15.46
CA ALA A 10 6.79 -4.09 16.57
C ALA A 10 7.08 -5.60 16.63
N SER A 11 6.35 -6.42 15.85
CA SER A 11 6.59 -7.88 15.77
C SER A 11 7.67 -8.27 14.76
N TYR A 12 8.23 -7.31 14.02
CA TYR A 12 9.18 -7.55 12.95
C TYR A 12 10.51 -6.87 13.22
N SER A 13 11.60 -7.51 12.78
CA SER A 13 12.96 -7.00 12.96
C SER A 13 13.43 -6.02 11.88
N ASN A 14 12.65 -5.83 10.81
CA ASN A 14 12.92 -4.87 9.75
C ASN A 14 11.67 -4.56 8.92
N ALA A 15 11.71 -3.45 8.19
CA ALA A 15 10.62 -2.97 7.34
C ALA A 15 10.21 -3.98 6.26
N ALA A 16 11.20 -4.62 5.61
CA ALA A 16 10.95 -5.51 4.49
C ALA A 16 10.08 -6.72 4.91
N HIS A 17 10.38 -7.32 6.06
CA HIS A 17 9.58 -8.43 6.59
C HIS A 17 8.17 -7.99 7.00
N TYR A 18 8.04 -6.83 7.65
CA TYR A 18 6.73 -6.28 8.02
C TYR A 18 5.86 -6.03 6.79
N TRP A 19 6.37 -5.27 5.81
CA TRP A 19 5.62 -4.93 4.61
C TRP A 19 5.34 -6.15 3.74
N LEU A 20 6.20 -7.16 3.75
CA LEU A 20 5.95 -8.43 3.07
C LEU A 20 4.79 -9.18 3.71
N ALA A 21 4.76 -9.28 5.04
CA ALA A 21 3.66 -9.89 5.77
C ALA A 21 2.35 -9.13 5.54
N TYR A 22 2.37 -7.81 5.68
CA TYR A 22 1.21 -6.94 5.45
C TYR A 22 0.68 -7.07 4.02
N SER A 23 1.56 -7.09 3.01
CA SER A 23 1.16 -7.24 1.61
C SER A 23 0.60 -8.62 1.30
N ASN A 24 1.21 -9.69 1.84
CA ASN A 24 0.66 -11.04 1.73
C ASN A 24 -0.74 -11.13 2.34
N ALA A 25 -0.97 -10.49 3.48
CA ALA A 25 -2.26 -10.46 4.14
C ALA A 25 -3.31 -9.71 3.31
N LYS A 26 -2.94 -8.56 2.72
CA LYS A 26 -3.82 -7.82 1.78
C LYS A 26 -4.18 -8.65 0.54
N ILE A 27 -3.22 -9.39 -0.02
CA ILE A 27 -3.46 -10.32 -1.14
C ILE A 27 -4.38 -11.47 -0.70
N HIS A 28 -4.16 -12.02 0.49
CA HIS A 28 -5.01 -13.07 1.05
C HIS A 28 -6.45 -12.59 1.28
N ASP A 29 -6.64 -11.37 1.78
CA ASP A 29 -7.96 -10.75 1.90
C ASP A 29 -8.64 -10.67 0.55
N LEU A 30 -7.96 -10.14 -0.47
CA LEU A 30 -8.48 -10.06 -1.83
C LEU A 30 -8.89 -11.43 -2.37
N CYS A 31 -8.10 -12.48 -2.12
CA CYS A 31 -8.46 -13.84 -2.51
C CYS A 31 -9.77 -14.32 -1.88
N ASN A 32 -10.02 -13.95 -0.63
CA ASN A 32 -11.20 -14.40 0.13
C ASN A 32 -12.42 -13.49 -0.05
N SER A 33 -12.22 -12.21 -0.37
CA SER A 33 -13.28 -11.24 -0.62
C SER A 33 -13.63 -11.15 -2.11
N GLU A 34 -14.62 -10.29 -2.42
CA GLU A 34 -14.98 -9.92 -3.80
C GLU A 34 -15.27 -11.13 -4.70
N PHE A 35 -15.90 -12.17 -4.16
CA PHE A 35 -16.09 -13.43 -4.89
C PHE A 35 -16.88 -13.20 -6.18
N GLY A 36 -16.31 -13.64 -7.30
CA GLY A 36 -16.90 -13.49 -8.63
C GLY A 36 -16.88 -12.06 -9.21
N LEU A 37 -16.35 -11.07 -8.49
CA LEU A 37 -16.23 -9.70 -8.99
C LEU A 37 -15.23 -9.63 -10.15
N ARG A 38 -15.64 -9.04 -11.27
CA ARG A 38 -14.77 -8.87 -12.46
C ARG A 38 -13.48 -8.09 -12.16
N ALA A 39 -13.55 -7.10 -11.27
CA ALA A 39 -12.42 -6.23 -10.92
C ALA A 39 -11.35 -6.95 -10.09
N LYS A 40 -11.69 -8.06 -9.41
CA LYS A 40 -10.80 -8.80 -8.50
C LYS A 40 -9.45 -9.15 -9.13
N LYS A 41 -9.45 -9.58 -10.40
CA LYS A 41 -8.20 -9.92 -11.09
C LYS A 41 -7.25 -8.74 -11.26
N TYR A 42 -7.78 -7.55 -11.52
CA TYR A 42 -7.00 -6.32 -11.62
C TYR A 42 -6.52 -5.85 -10.25
N HIS A 43 -7.36 -5.90 -9.22
CA HIS A 43 -6.95 -5.58 -7.84
C HIS A 43 -5.84 -6.53 -7.37
N TYR A 44 -5.96 -7.81 -7.69
CA TYR A 44 -4.95 -8.83 -7.37
C TYR A 44 -3.62 -8.58 -8.10
N SER A 45 -3.65 -8.26 -9.40
CA SER A 45 -2.42 -7.95 -10.14
C SER A 45 -1.72 -6.69 -9.62
N GLN A 46 -2.49 -5.66 -9.25
CA GLN A 46 -1.96 -4.45 -8.60
C GLN A 46 -1.33 -4.77 -7.24
N ALA A 47 -2.02 -5.53 -6.39
CA ALA A 47 -1.49 -5.95 -5.09
C ALA A 47 -0.22 -6.80 -5.23
N TRP A 48 -0.16 -7.66 -6.25
CA TRP A 48 1.02 -8.45 -6.57
C TRP A 48 2.20 -7.56 -6.99
N PHE A 49 1.95 -6.58 -7.87
CA PHE A 49 2.96 -5.59 -8.28
C PHE A 49 3.52 -4.84 -7.07
N ILE A 50 2.65 -4.26 -6.22
CA ILE A 50 3.07 -3.51 -5.05
C ILE A 50 3.95 -4.38 -4.15
N ARG A 51 3.52 -5.61 -3.84
CA ARG A 51 4.29 -6.58 -3.06
C ARG A 51 5.68 -6.84 -3.68
N SER A 52 5.78 -6.88 -5.01
CA SER A 52 7.04 -7.15 -5.71
C SER A 52 8.10 -6.06 -5.54
N LEU A 53 7.69 -4.84 -5.18
CA LEU A 53 8.58 -3.69 -4.97
C LEU A 53 9.30 -3.73 -3.62
N ILE A 54 8.88 -4.58 -2.67
CA ILE A 54 9.41 -4.57 -1.31
C ILE A 54 10.94 -4.72 -1.26
N PRO A 55 11.57 -5.67 -1.99
CA PRO A 55 13.02 -5.84 -1.94
C PRO A 55 13.81 -4.66 -2.52
N SER A 56 13.21 -3.84 -3.39
CA SER A 56 13.87 -2.66 -3.95
C SER A 56 13.64 -1.40 -3.12
N LEU A 57 12.54 -1.33 -2.37
CA LEU A 57 12.19 -0.18 -1.54
C LEU A 57 12.71 -0.27 -0.11
N PHE A 58 12.86 -1.48 0.43
CA PHE A 58 13.19 -1.70 1.84
C PHE A 58 14.46 -2.52 1.99
N ASP A 59 15.56 -1.85 2.37
CA ASP A 59 16.83 -2.49 2.72
C ASP A 59 16.81 -2.92 4.20
N PRO A 60 16.79 -4.24 4.51
CA PRO A 60 16.76 -4.74 5.88
C PRO A 60 17.99 -4.34 6.70
N SER A 61 19.12 -4.01 6.05
CA SER A 61 20.35 -3.65 6.74
C SER A 61 20.25 -2.31 7.48
N LEU A 62 19.28 -1.47 7.13
CA LEU A 62 19.05 -0.18 7.77
C LEU A 62 18.52 -0.33 9.20
N ASP A 63 17.81 -1.41 9.49
CA ASP A 63 17.12 -1.63 10.77
C ASP A 63 17.95 -2.45 11.79
N ILE A 64 19.18 -2.86 11.45
CA ILE A 64 20.01 -3.75 12.29
C ILE A 64 20.40 -3.13 13.64
N HIS A 65 20.38 -1.80 13.73
CA HIS A 65 20.74 -1.05 14.93
C HIS A 65 19.51 -0.66 15.76
N GLY A 66 18.33 -1.17 15.39
CA GLY A 66 17.07 -0.84 16.02
C GLY A 66 16.30 0.23 15.25
N PHE A 67 15.26 0.72 15.89
CA PHE A 67 14.23 1.54 15.27
C PHE A 67 14.22 2.95 15.88
N PRO A 68 14.20 4.02 15.07
CA PRO A 68 14.02 5.38 15.58
C PRO A 68 12.68 5.54 16.29
N LEU A 69 12.68 6.39 17.33
CA LEU A 69 11.44 6.85 17.96
C LEU A 69 10.79 7.91 17.05
N ASN A 70 9.58 7.62 16.61
CA ASN A 70 8.75 8.50 15.78
C ASN A 70 7.61 9.09 16.65
N PRO A 71 7.34 10.40 16.61
CA PRO A 71 6.17 11.00 17.24
C PRO A 71 4.82 10.44 16.74
N GLY A 72 4.79 9.88 15.53
CA GLY A 72 3.59 9.32 14.90
C GLY A 72 2.77 10.36 14.15
N ASP A 73 2.51 11.52 14.77
CA ASP A 73 1.76 12.62 14.17
C ASP A 73 2.61 13.90 14.03
N PHE A 74 3.72 13.78 13.31
CA PHE A 74 4.68 14.87 13.16
C PHE A 74 4.30 15.85 12.04
N HIS A 75 3.49 16.84 12.37
CA HIS A 75 3.16 17.95 11.46
C HIS A 75 3.23 19.31 12.14
N SER A 76 3.11 20.38 11.35
CA SER A 76 3.35 21.76 11.80
C SER A 76 2.47 22.24 12.97
N GLN A 77 1.29 21.64 13.19
CA GLN A 77 0.43 22.01 14.32
C GLN A 77 0.93 21.42 15.64
N ASN A 78 1.72 20.34 15.59
CA ASN A 78 2.29 19.66 16.75
C ASN A 78 3.73 20.15 17.07
N ILE A 79 4.20 21.20 16.37
CA ILE A 79 5.53 21.80 16.58
C ILE A 79 5.35 23.22 17.13
N MET A 80 5.86 23.47 18.34
CA MET A 80 5.87 24.80 18.95
C MET A 80 7.19 25.50 18.67
N ILE A 81 7.11 26.73 18.15
CA ILE A 81 8.27 27.57 17.85
C ILE A 81 8.20 28.84 18.70
N THR A 82 9.28 29.16 19.42
CA THR A 82 9.46 30.46 20.10
C THR A 82 10.51 31.30 19.39
N ASP A 83 10.65 32.56 19.81
CA ASP A 83 11.66 33.50 19.30
C ASP A 83 11.56 33.72 17.78
N ILE A 84 10.33 33.64 17.25
CA ILE A 84 10.00 33.65 15.82
C ILE A 84 10.66 34.83 15.08
N ASP A 85 10.66 36.02 15.70
CA ASP A 85 11.18 37.24 15.09
C ASP A 85 12.71 37.39 15.18
N THR A 86 13.41 36.48 15.87
CA THR A 86 14.86 36.59 16.08
C THR A 86 15.60 35.30 15.72
N HIS A 87 15.54 34.30 16.57
CA HIS A 87 16.22 33.02 16.41
C HIS A 87 15.18 31.92 16.64
N PRO A 88 14.33 31.62 15.64
CA PRO A 88 13.25 30.67 15.79
C PRO A 88 13.78 29.33 16.29
N ARG A 89 13.16 28.81 17.36
CA ARG A 89 13.56 27.56 18.02
C ARG A 89 12.34 26.69 18.24
N ILE A 90 12.47 25.42 17.86
CA ILE A 90 11.52 24.40 18.30
C ILE A 90 11.69 24.23 19.81
N THR A 91 10.64 24.58 20.58
CA THR A 91 10.65 24.49 22.05
C THR A 91 9.85 23.33 22.57
N ALA A 92 8.88 22.86 21.80
CA ALA A 92 8.15 21.65 22.12
C ALA A 92 7.69 20.94 20.85
N ILE A 93 7.64 19.62 20.94
CA ILE A 93 6.87 18.74 20.07
C ILE A 93 5.81 18.15 20.97
N ILE A 94 4.54 18.36 20.64
CA ILE A 94 3.40 17.87 21.43
C ILE A 94 2.73 16.69 20.74
N ASP A 95 1.69 16.15 21.38
CA ASP A 95 0.84 15.10 20.82
C ASP A 95 1.56 13.77 20.53
N TRP A 96 2.20 13.23 21.56
CA TRP A 96 2.97 11.97 21.50
C TRP A 96 2.10 10.72 21.65
N GLU A 97 0.77 10.82 21.62
CA GLU A 97 -0.13 9.68 21.90
C GLU A 97 -0.05 8.57 20.84
N PHE A 98 0.39 8.90 19.63
CA PHE A 98 0.67 7.96 18.55
C PHE A 98 2.15 7.62 18.37
N SER A 99 2.98 7.99 19.34
CA SER A 99 4.42 7.74 19.25
C SER A 99 4.77 6.27 19.35
N GLY A 100 5.86 5.89 18.69
CA GLY A 100 6.31 4.51 18.65
C GLY A 100 7.66 4.36 17.98
N ALA A 101 8.20 3.15 18.08
CA ALA A 101 9.35 2.77 17.27
C ALA A 101 8.89 2.52 15.83
N ASP A 102 9.58 3.09 14.86
CA ASP A 102 9.27 2.94 13.44
C ASP A 102 10.51 2.50 12.66
N PHE A 103 10.32 1.86 11.51
CA PHE A 103 11.43 1.42 10.68
C PHE A 103 12.21 2.62 10.13
N VAL A 104 13.52 2.46 9.94
CA VAL A 104 14.40 3.56 9.49
C VAL A 104 13.94 4.14 8.16
N THR A 105 13.48 3.30 7.23
CA THR A 105 12.95 3.74 5.92
C THR A 105 11.61 4.46 6.00
N SER A 106 10.78 4.13 6.99
CA SER A 106 9.51 4.84 7.24
C SER A 106 9.76 6.19 7.88
N PHE A 107 10.71 6.23 8.82
CA PHE A 107 11.13 7.46 9.50
C PHE A 107 11.86 8.43 8.57
N ALA A 108 12.73 7.92 7.69
CA ALA A 108 13.55 8.72 6.78
C ALA A 108 12.76 9.21 5.55
N GLN A 109 11.66 9.91 5.79
CA GLN A 109 10.85 10.57 4.77
C GLN A 109 10.77 12.07 5.04
N TYR A 110 10.35 12.84 4.04
CA TYR A 110 10.07 14.25 4.26
C TYR A 110 8.88 14.44 5.21
N PRO A 111 8.89 15.46 6.08
CA PRO A 111 7.72 15.85 6.85
C PRO A 111 6.52 16.14 5.93
N PHE A 112 5.33 15.67 6.31
CA PHE A 112 4.15 15.74 5.43
C PHE A 112 3.80 17.17 4.95
N PHE A 113 4.12 18.20 5.73
CA PHE A 113 3.81 19.60 5.41
C PHE A 113 4.73 20.23 4.34
N ILE A 114 5.72 19.49 3.84
CA ILE A 114 6.56 19.85 2.69
C ILE A 114 6.47 18.82 1.55
N VAL A 115 5.48 17.92 1.59
CA VAL A 115 5.23 16.92 0.53
C VAL A 115 3.93 17.27 -0.20
N ASP A 116 3.88 17.00 -1.50
CA ASP A 116 2.67 17.20 -2.29
C ASP A 116 1.61 16.18 -1.88
N HIS A 117 0.41 16.66 -1.58
CA HIS A 117 -0.71 15.77 -1.35
C HIS A 117 -1.08 15.05 -2.67
N PRO A 118 -1.32 13.72 -2.66
CA PRO A 118 -1.57 12.96 -3.90
C PRO A 118 -2.76 13.45 -4.74
N PHE A 119 -3.74 14.11 -4.11
CA PHE A 119 -4.93 14.67 -4.77
C PHE A 119 -4.73 16.07 -5.35
N TRP A 120 -3.57 16.68 -5.13
CA TRP A 120 -3.33 18.00 -5.68
C TRP A 120 -3.15 17.94 -7.19
N GLY A 121 -3.89 18.78 -7.92
CA GLY A 121 -3.63 19.00 -9.34
C GLY A 121 -2.22 19.55 -9.60
N LYS A 122 -1.75 19.44 -10.84
CA LYS A 122 -0.39 19.89 -11.25
C LYS A 122 -0.14 21.37 -10.96
N ASP A 123 -1.17 22.20 -10.99
CA ASP A 123 -1.07 23.66 -10.80
C ASP A 123 -1.30 24.11 -9.35
N HIS A 124 -1.26 23.17 -8.37
CA HIS A 124 -1.51 23.53 -6.98
C HIS A 124 -0.40 24.46 -6.45
N PRO A 125 -0.74 25.65 -5.89
CA PRO A 125 0.23 26.70 -5.60
C PRO A 125 1.27 26.32 -4.54
N LEU A 126 0.99 25.31 -3.71
CA LEU A 126 1.94 24.83 -2.71
C LEU A 126 3.02 23.90 -3.27
N ARG A 127 2.91 23.42 -4.52
CA ARG A 127 3.92 22.53 -5.11
C ARG A 127 5.27 23.21 -5.28
N GLU A 128 5.29 24.44 -5.79
CA GLU A 128 6.52 25.22 -5.92
C GLU A 128 7.16 25.53 -4.55
N ARG A 129 6.33 25.79 -3.54
CA ARG A 129 6.78 25.96 -2.15
C ARG A 129 7.41 24.66 -1.65
N ASN A 130 6.73 23.52 -1.79
CA ASN A 130 7.23 22.22 -1.35
C ASN A 130 8.57 21.86 -2.00
N ILE A 131 8.74 22.12 -3.30
CA ILE A 131 10.02 21.90 -4.00
C ILE A 131 11.14 22.72 -3.34
N ARG A 132 10.91 24.01 -3.06
CA ARG A 132 11.88 24.87 -2.40
C ARG A 132 12.17 24.40 -0.97
N ASP A 133 11.12 24.09 -0.21
CA ASP A 133 11.24 23.66 1.19
C ASP A 133 11.96 22.31 1.30
N GLN A 134 11.72 21.36 0.38
CA GLN A 134 12.45 20.09 0.30
C GLN A 134 13.93 20.31 -0.04
N ALA A 135 14.24 21.23 -0.96
CA ALA A 135 15.62 21.58 -1.28
C ALA A 135 16.36 22.13 -0.05
N THR A 136 15.77 23.10 0.65
CA THR A 136 16.32 23.63 1.89
C THR A 136 16.43 22.55 2.98
N PHE A 137 15.42 21.70 3.13
CA PHE A 137 15.46 20.59 4.09
C PHE A 137 16.63 19.63 3.81
N ASN A 138 16.86 19.27 2.55
CA ASN A 138 17.98 18.42 2.15
C ASN A 138 19.34 19.06 2.49
N GLU A 139 19.51 20.35 2.24
CA GLU A 139 20.73 21.08 2.59
C GLU A 139 20.99 21.06 4.10
N LEU A 140 19.96 21.35 4.90
CA LEU A 140 20.05 21.39 6.36
C LEU A 140 20.37 20.01 6.96
N ILE A 141 19.72 18.94 6.50
CA ILE A 141 19.99 17.58 6.97
C ILE A 141 21.41 17.16 6.60
N LEU A 142 21.85 17.42 5.37
CA LEU A 142 23.20 17.08 4.92
C LEU A 142 24.27 17.83 5.72
N GLU A 143 24.07 19.11 6.01
CA GLU A 143 24.97 19.89 6.85
C GLU A 143 25.03 19.34 8.28
N ALA A 144 23.88 19.04 8.88
CA ALA A 144 23.80 18.44 10.21
C ALA A 144 24.52 17.08 10.27
N GLU A 145 24.36 16.24 9.26
CA GLU A 145 25.11 14.97 9.15
C GLU A 145 26.61 15.21 9.03
N ARG A 146 27.07 16.15 8.19
CA ARG A 146 28.50 16.45 8.05
C ARG A 146 29.14 16.89 9.37
N ILE A 147 28.44 17.68 10.18
CA ILE A 147 28.92 18.12 11.50
C ILE A 147 29.03 16.93 12.46
N ARG A 148 28.04 16.03 12.44
CA ARG A 148 27.98 14.88 13.37
C ARG A 148 28.92 13.72 12.99
N THR A 149 29.50 13.75 11.80
CA THR A 149 30.45 12.74 11.28
C THR A 149 29.92 11.29 11.43
N PRO A 150 28.75 10.96 10.84
CA PRO A 150 28.15 9.64 10.96
C PRO A 150 29.07 8.55 10.43
N VAL A 151 29.13 7.43 11.15
CA VAL A 151 29.81 6.21 10.71
C VAL A 151 29.11 5.74 9.42
N GLY A 152 29.78 5.86 8.28
CA GLY A 152 29.24 5.46 6.97
C GLY A 152 28.83 6.60 6.04
N GLY A 153 29.01 7.87 6.42
CA GLY A 153 28.66 9.02 5.59
C GLY A 153 27.20 9.47 5.71
N PRO A 154 26.71 10.38 4.86
CA PRO A 154 25.40 11.03 5.01
C PRO A 154 24.25 10.09 4.59
N GLN A 155 23.96 9.11 5.45
CA GLN A 155 22.99 8.06 5.19
C GLN A 155 21.56 8.60 5.26
N LEU A 156 21.24 9.47 6.23
CA LEU A 156 19.89 9.99 6.42
C LEU A 156 19.45 10.93 5.29
N SER A 157 20.31 11.87 4.86
CA SER A 157 19.99 12.77 3.73
C SER A 157 19.76 11.98 2.44
N ARG A 158 20.49 10.87 2.26
CA ARG A 158 20.33 10.01 1.10
C ARG A 158 19.03 9.22 1.17
N LEU A 159 18.65 8.72 2.34
CA LEU A 159 17.38 8.01 2.53
C LEU A 159 16.20 8.94 2.27
N ILE A 160 16.21 10.13 2.86
CA ILE A 160 15.14 11.13 2.69
C ILE A 160 14.98 11.55 1.23
N SER A 161 16.08 11.86 0.54
CA SER A 161 16.00 12.29 -0.86
C SER A 161 15.51 11.19 -1.82
N ASN A 162 15.63 9.92 -1.43
CA ASN A 162 15.14 8.77 -2.21
C ASN A 162 13.83 8.17 -1.64
N SER A 163 13.17 8.87 -0.72
CA SER A 163 12.03 8.32 0.03
C SER A 163 10.70 8.30 -0.74
N TYR A 164 10.60 8.97 -1.90
CA TYR A 164 9.32 9.16 -2.59
C TYR A 164 8.63 7.85 -2.98
N GLY A 165 9.39 6.86 -3.46
CA GLY A 165 8.83 5.53 -3.77
C GLY A 165 8.30 4.80 -2.53
N ILE A 166 8.99 4.93 -1.38
CA ILE A 166 8.55 4.37 -0.10
C ILE A 166 7.28 5.08 0.37
N TYR A 167 7.23 6.42 0.30
CA TYR A 167 6.04 7.20 0.65
C TYR A 167 4.83 6.74 -0.16
N LEU A 168 4.94 6.69 -1.49
CA LEU A 168 3.84 6.26 -2.37
C LEU A 168 3.42 4.82 -2.07
N PHE A 169 4.38 3.91 -1.88
CA PHE A 169 4.11 2.53 -1.49
C PHE A 169 3.29 2.47 -0.20
N GLN A 170 3.71 3.17 0.84
CA GLN A 170 3.05 3.16 2.14
C GLN A 170 1.63 3.69 2.04
N GLN A 171 1.42 4.81 1.34
CA GLN A 171 0.09 5.37 1.10
C GLN A 171 -0.82 4.34 0.42
N VAL A 172 -0.39 3.72 -0.69
CA VAL A 172 -1.18 2.67 -1.38
C VAL A 172 -1.52 1.49 -0.46
N MET A 173 -0.63 1.13 0.46
CA MET A 173 -0.84 -0.01 1.34
C MET A 173 -1.81 0.28 2.50
N VAL A 174 -1.77 1.48 3.07
CA VAL A 174 -2.49 1.81 4.32
C VAL A 174 -3.80 2.57 4.13
N THR A 175 -3.99 3.26 3.00
CA THR A 175 -5.19 4.08 2.79
C THR A 175 -6.40 3.28 2.30
N ASP A 176 -7.57 3.92 2.29
CA ASP A 176 -8.78 3.36 1.69
C ASP A 176 -8.65 3.17 0.17
N GLN A 177 -9.68 2.58 -0.45
CA GLN A 177 -9.70 2.29 -1.88
C GLN A 177 -9.56 3.56 -2.73
N VAL A 178 -10.20 4.67 -2.35
CA VAL A 178 -10.21 5.91 -3.14
C VAL A 178 -8.81 6.54 -3.18
N MET A 179 -8.16 6.59 -2.01
CA MET A 179 -6.77 7.02 -1.88
C MET A 179 -5.84 6.06 -2.62
N SER A 180 -6.04 4.75 -2.49
CA SER A 180 -5.25 3.73 -3.20
C SER A 180 -5.34 3.89 -4.72
N ASP A 181 -6.53 4.11 -5.27
CA ASP A 181 -6.76 4.33 -6.70
C ASP A 181 -6.08 5.60 -7.22
N THR A 182 -5.93 6.60 -6.37
CA THR A 182 -5.26 7.87 -6.71
C THR A 182 -3.74 7.75 -6.65
N VAL A 183 -3.21 7.05 -5.65
CA VAL A 183 -1.76 6.96 -5.41
C VAL A 183 -1.12 5.84 -6.26
N TYR A 184 -1.84 4.76 -6.55
CA TYR A 184 -1.30 3.64 -7.32
C TYR A 184 -0.73 4.06 -8.69
N PRO A 185 -1.41 4.88 -9.51
CA PRO A 185 -0.84 5.38 -10.76
C PRO A 185 0.45 6.19 -10.56
N LEU A 186 0.55 6.96 -9.47
CA LEU A 186 1.77 7.71 -9.13
C LEU A 186 2.92 6.77 -8.77
N LEU A 187 2.66 5.72 -7.99
CA LEU A 187 3.65 4.69 -7.67
C LEU A 187 4.11 3.93 -8.91
N PHE A 188 3.16 3.56 -9.77
CA PHE A 188 3.45 2.87 -11.01
C PHE A 188 4.30 3.74 -11.95
N ALA A 189 3.95 5.01 -12.12
CA ALA A 189 4.72 5.98 -12.89
C ALA A 189 6.10 6.27 -12.28
N HIS A 190 6.24 6.19 -10.95
CA HIS A 190 7.56 6.29 -10.30
C HIS A 190 8.48 5.12 -10.68
N VAL A 191 7.94 3.91 -10.83
CA VAL A 191 8.72 2.70 -11.18
C VAL A 191 9.00 2.61 -12.67
N PHE A 192 7.99 2.84 -13.51
CA PHE A 192 8.08 2.62 -14.95
C PHE A 192 8.22 3.89 -15.77
N GLY A 193 7.85 5.05 -15.25
CA GLY A 193 7.69 6.29 -16.01
C GLY A 193 6.23 6.59 -16.35
N ASP A 194 5.97 7.83 -16.79
CA ASP A 194 4.63 8.30 -17.17
C ASP A 194 4.30 7.84 -18.59
N TYR A 195 3.59 6.71 -18.70
CA TYR A 195 3.15 6.12 -19.97
C TYR A 195 1.64 5.95 -20.00
N ASP A 196 1.02 6.49 -21.05
CA ASP A 196 -0.41 6.33 -21.28
C ASP A 196 -0.80 4.85 -21.39
N ASN A 197 -1.84 4.45 -20.65
CA ASN A 197 -2.44 3.11 -20.66
C ASN A 197 -1.52 1.93 -20.29
N PHE A 198 -0.27 2.16 -19.90
CA PHE A 198 0.69 1.07 -19.65
C PHE A 198 0.31 0.19 -18.44
N ILE A 199 -0.41 0.72 -17.44
CA ILE A 199 -0.91 -0.06 -16.30
C ILE A 199 -1.78 -1.23 -16.75
N GLY A 200 -2.68 -0.98 -17.71
CA GLY A 200 -3.60 -2.01 -18.21
C GLY A 200 -2.86 -3.10 -18.97
N GLU A 201 -1.92 -2.71 -19.85
CA GLU A 201 -1.07 -3.63 -20.61
C GLU A 201 -0.19 -4.47 -19.69
N TYR A 202 0.41 -3.85 -18.67
CA TYR A 202 1.22 -4.55 -17.68
C TYR A 202 0.40 -5.58 -16.90
N CYS A 203 -0.78 -5.21 -16.42
CA CYS A 203 -1.66 -6.15 -15.72
C CYS A 203 -2.10 -7.30 -16.64
N GLY A 204 -2.47 -7.01 -17.89
CA GLY A 204 -2.81 -8.02 -18.89
C GLY A 204 -1.63 -8.97 -19.15
N ALA A 205 -0.42 -8.45 -19.32
CA ALA A 205 0.78 -9.27 -19.52
C ALA A 205 1.06 -10.21 -18.34
N LEU A 206 0.84 -9.77 -17.09
CA LEU A 206 0.98 -10.61 -15.91
C LEU A 206 -0.06 -11.74 -15.87
N MET A 207 -1.28 -11.50 -16.34
CA MET A 207 -2.40 -12.43 -16.26
C MET A 207 -2.44 -13.38 -17.47
N ASP A 208 -2.48 -12.86 -18.71
CA ASP A 208 -2.78 -13.65 -19.91
C ASP A 208 -1.71 -14.71 -20.23
N GLN A 209 -0.44 -14.35 -20.04
CA GLN A 209 0.73 -15.20 -20.36
C GLN A 209 1.79 -15.18 -19.27
N GLY A 210 1.55 -14.45 -18.19
CA GLY A 210 2.53 -14.17 -17.16
C GLY A 210 2.38 -15.09 -15.95
N ILE A 211 2.96 -14.62 -14.85
CA ILE A 211 3.08 -15.40 -13.63
C ILE A 211 1.73 -15.59 -12.92
N LEU A 212 0.75 -14.73 -13.20
CA LEU A 212 -0.56 -14.70 -12.55
C LEU A 212 -1.64 -15.46 -13.33
N LYS A 213 -1.29 -16.13 -14.42
CA LYS A 213 -2.24 -16.86 -15.28
C LYS A 213 -3.11 -17.87 -14.52
N LYS A 214 -2.52 -18.62 -13.60
CA LYS A 214 -3.26 -19.59 -12.79
C LYS A 214 -4.26 -18.92 -11.85
N ASP A 215 -3.90 -17.76 -11.31
CA ASP A 215 -4.79 -16.97 -10.45
C ASP A 215 -5.93 -16.37 -11.28
N GLU A 216 -5.65 -15.89 -12.51
CA GLU A 216 -6.69 -15.44 -13.44
C GLU A 216 -7.67 -16.57 -13.79
N GLU A 217 -7.17 -17.74 -14.18
CA GLU A 217 -8.01 -18.91 -14.49
C GLU A 217 -8.88 -19.33 -13.29
N ARG A 218 -8.35 -19.18 -12.05
CA ARG A 218 -9.14 -19.39 -10.83
C ARG A 218 -10.24 -18.34 -10.72
N PHE A 219 -9.93 -17.06 -10.85
CA PHE A 219 -10.91 -15.98 -10.72
C PHE A 219 -11.99 -16.03 -11.81
N ASP A 220 -11.66 -16.47 -13.03
CA ASP A 220 -12.64 -16.70 -14.08
C ASP A 220 -13.59 -17.85 -13.72
N LYS A 221 -13.10 -18.94 -13.09
CA LYS A 221 -13.97 -20.01 -12.56
C LYS A 221 -14.89 -19.51 -11.45
N GLU A 222 -14.35 -18.74 -10.50
CA GLU A 222 -15.13 -18.11 -9.43
C GLU A 222 -16.24 -17.23 -10.01
N ARG A 223 -15.91 -16.39 -11.01
CA ARG A 223 -16.87 -15.53 -11.69
C ARG A 223 -17.94 -16.30 -12.43
N ASN A 224 -17.59 -17.36 -13.14
CA ASN A 224 -18.58 -18.17 -13.85
C ASN A 224 -19.54 -18.88 -12.88
N ALA A 225 -19.03 -19.38 -11.75
CA ALA A 225 -19.86 -19.93 -10.68
C ALA A 225 -20.80 -18.87 -10.08
N TRP A 226 -20.29 -17.66 -9.83
CA TRP A 226 -21.10 -16.56 -9.30
C TRP A 226 -22.18 -16.10 -10.28
N LEU A 227 -21.88 -16.04 -11.59
CA LEU A 227 -22.86 -15.69 -12.62
C LEU A 227 -23.98 -16.72 -12.72
N GLU A 228 -23.65 -18.02 -12.71
CA GLU A 228 -24.66 -19.08 -12.68
C GLU A 228 -25.49 -19.03 -11.38
N ALA A 229 -24.86 -18.79 -10.23
CA ALA A 229 -25.59 -18.62 -8.97
C ALA A 229 -26.60 -17.47 -9.04
N ARG A 230 -26.21 -16.32 -9.61
CA ARG A 230 -27.13 -15.20 -9.83
C ARG A 230 -28.28 -15.54 -10.76
N GLU A 231 -28.00 -16.30 -11.82
CA GLU A 231 -29.02 -16.72 -12.78
C GLU A 231 -30.05 -17.68 -12.14
N VAL A 232 -29.60 -18.61 -11.29
CA VAL A 232 -30.45 -19.65 -10.70
C VAL A 232 -31.16 -19.17 -9.43
N LEU A 233 -30.49 -18.42 -8.56
CA LEU A 233 -31.01 -18.01 -7.25
C LEU A 233 -31.56 -16.58 -7.25
N GLY A 234 -31.20 -15.77 -8.25
CA GLY A 234 -31.57 -14.35 -8.32
C GLY A 234 -30.55 -13.42 -7.67
N GLU A 235 -30.64 -12.14 -8.03
CA GLU A 235 -29.70 -11.10 -7.57
C GLU A 235 -29.90 -10.71 -6.10
N ASP A 236 -31.13 -10.91 -5.57
CA ASP A 236 -31.47 -10.61 -4.18
C ASP A 236 -30.77 -11.56 -3.19
N GLU A 237 -30.57 -12.81 -3.60
CA GLU A 237 -29.90 -13.84 -2.78
C GLU A 237 -28.38 -13.84 -2.98
N VAL A 238 -27.90 -13.53 -4.19
CA VAL A 238 -26.47 -13.56 -4.53
C VAL A 238 -25.88 -12.14 -4.57
N SER A 239 -25.50 -11.66 -3.39
CA SER A 239 -24.87 -10.35 -3.20
C SER A 239 -23.55 -10.20 -3.98
N ALA A 240 -23.24 -8.95 -4.36
CA ALA A 240 -21.99 -8.56 -5.01
C ALA A 240 -20.77 -8.56 -4.06
N HIS A 241 -21.00 -8.64 -2.75
CA HIS A 241 -19.96 -8.52 -1.72
C HIS A 241 -19.71 -9.82 -0.95
N LEU A 242 -20.13 -10.96 -1.48
CA LEU A 242 -19.90 -12.24 -0.83
C LEU A 242 -18.40 -12.54 -0.76
N ASN A 243 -17.96 -13.02 0.40
CA ASN A 243 -16.69 -13.70 0.52
C ASN A 243 -16.82 -15.17 0.07
N ILE A 244 -15.68 -15.84 -0.11
CA ILE A 244 -15.64 -17.22 -0.61
C ILE A 244 -16.39 -18.21 0.30
N GLY A 245 -16.36 -18.01 1.61
CA GLY A 245 -17.05 -18.86 2.59
C GLY A 245 -18.56 -18.66 2.53
N GLU A 246 -19.01 -17.40 2.52
CA GLU A 246 -20.43 -17.05 2.38
C GLU A 246 -21.02 -17.58 1.08
N PHE A 247 -20.29 -17.44 -0.04
CA PHE A 247 -20.72 -17.99 -1.32
C PHE A 247 -20.81 -19.52 -1.26
N LYS A 248 -19.78 -20.20 -0.70
CA LYS A 248 -19.77 -21.66 -0.53
C LYS A 248 -20.97 -22.14 0.27
N ASP A 249 -21.27 -21.50 1.39
CA ASP A 249 -22.41 -21.83 2.25
C ASP A 249 -23.75 -21.61 1.54
N LEU A 250 -23.88 -20.52 0.79
CA LEU A 250 -25.08 -20.18 0.01
C LEU A 250 -25.37 -21.25 -1.04
N VAL A 251 -24.39 -21.58 -1.89
CA VAL A 251 -24.61 -22.55 -2.97
C VAL A 251 -24.78 -23.98 -2.43
N SER A 252 -24.15 -24.31 -1.30
CA SER A 252 -24.30 -25.63 -0.67
C SER A 252 -25.73 -25.87 -0.16
N LYS A 253 -26.42 -24.82 0.32
CA LYS A 253 -27.82 -24.89 0.77
C LYS A 253 -28.82 -25.10 -0.37
N HIS A 254 -28.42 -24.79 -1.60
CA HIS A 254 -29.26 -24.86 -2.79
C HIS A 254 -28.67 -25.76 -3.87
N LEU A 255 -27.83 -26.72 -3.48
CA LEU A 255 -27.06 -27.56 -4.40
C LEU A 255 -27.96 -28.32 -5.39
N ASP A 256 -29.18 -28.68 -4.95
CA ASP A 256 -30.20 -29.36 -5.74
C ASP A 256 -30.72 -28.54 -6.93
N LYS A 257 -30.57 -27.21 -6.90
CA LYS A 257 -30.99 -26.30 -7.96
C LYS A 257 -29.96 -26.14 -9.08
N PHE A 258 -28.72 -26.57 -8.86
CA PHE A 258 -27.63 -26.39 -9.81
C PHE A 258 -27.43 -27.61 -10.71
N ASN A 259 -27.02 -27.37 -11.96
CA ASN A 259 -26.66 -28.46 -12.86
C ASN A 259 -25.37 -29.13 -12.36
N VAL A 260 -25.32 -30.47 -12.36
CA VAL A 260 -24.13 -31.26 -11.97
C VAL A 260 -22.91 -30.90 -12.83
N GLU A 261 -23.12 -30.60 -14.12
CA GLU A 261 -22.06 -30.16 -15.03
C GLU A 261 -21.89 -28.62 -15.06
N GLY A 262 -22.63 -27.90 -14.21
CA GLY A 262 -22.59 -26.44 -14.07
C GLY A 262 -21.27 -25.93 -13.50
N SER A 263 -21.02 -24.64 -13.69
CA SER A 263 -19.89 -23.90 -13.15
C SER A 263 -19.87 -23.91 -11.62
N VAL A 264 -21.02 -23.81 -10.95
CA VAL A 264 -21.11 -23.88 -9.48
C VAL A 264 -20.60 -25.24 -8.96
N CYS A 265 -21.12 -26.34 -9.50
CA CYS A 265 -20.72 -27.69 -9.10
C CYS A 265 -19.24 -27.98 -9.43
N LYS A 266 -18.77 -27.55 -10.60
CA LYS A 266 -17.34 -27.65 -10.99
C LYS A 266 -16.44 -26.84 -10.07
N TRP A 267 -16.85 -25.63 -9.70
CA TRP A 267 -16.09 -24.77 -8.79
C TRP A 267 -16.03 -25.40 -7.38
N LEU A 268 -17.16 -25.85 -6.82
CA LEU A 268 -17.22 -26.53 -5.53
C LEU A 268 -16.29 -27.75 -5.47
N ALA A 269 -16.27 -28.56 -6.53
CA ALA A 269 -15.38 -29.71 -6.64
C ALA A 269 -13.88 -29.34 -6.70
N SER A 270 -13.55 -28.11 -7.13
CA SER A 270 -12.17 -27.63 -7.21
C SER A 270 -11.63 -27.02 -5.91
N VAL A 271 -12.51 -26.73 -4.93
CA VAL A 271 -12.18 -26.09 -3.65
C VAL A 271 -12.44 -26.99 -2.43
N ASN A 272 -12.78 -28.27 -2.67
CA ASN A 272 -12.99 -29.30 -1.65
C ASN A 272 -11.80 -30.26 -1.56
#